data_AF-A0A2V9PD55-F1
#
_entry.id   AF-A0A2V9PD55-F1
#
_cell.length_a   1.000
_cell.length_b   1.000
_cell.length_c   1.000
_cell.angle_alpha   90.00
_cell.angle_beta   90.00
_cell.angle_gamma   90.00
#
_symmetry.space_group_name_H-M   'P 1'
#
loop_
_entity.id
_entity.type
_entity.pdbx_description
1 polymer ?
#
loop_
_entity_poly.entity_id
_entity_poly.type
_entity_poly.pdbx_seq_one_letter_code
_entity_poly.pdbx_strand_id
1 'polypeptide(L)' 'MSSAATELSACIACSFGRVRVHGDATVVTGKTHTKGVSDAKPFDLQFQFTDAFVKDGGRWRLLAGHVSKLPAKESKAR' A
#
# COMPACT_ATOMS: atom_id res chain seq x y z
N MET A 1 24.55 9.48 -22.84
CA MET A 1 23.35 8.62 -22.70
C MET A 1 22.84 8.82 -21.28
N SER A 2 21.96 9.80 -21.07
CA SER A 2 21.49 10.21 -19.74
C SER A 2 20.24 9.41 -19.40
N SER A 3 20.33 8.55 -18.41
CA SER A 3 19.18 7.87 -17.82
C SER A 3 18.28 8.93 -17.20
N ALA A 4 17.18 9.24 -17.88
CA ALA A 4 16.12 10.09 -17.33
C ALA A 4 15.52 9.32 -16.15
N ALA A 5 15.94 9.68 -14.94
CA ALA A 5 15.15 9.40 -13.75
C ALA A 5 13.84 10.15 -13.95
N THR A 6 12.83 9.47 -14.47
CA THR A 6 11.44 9.93 -14.43
C THR A 6 11.14 10.19 -12.96
N GLU A 7 11.10 11.47 -12.57
CA GLU A 7 10.68 11.88 -11.24
C GLU A 7 9.24 11.40 -11.04
N LEU A 8 9.10 10.24 -10.41
CA LEU A 8 7.82 9.75 -9.92
C LEU A 8 7.45 10.64 -8.73
N SER A 9 6.87 11.80 -9.01
CA SER A 9 6.17 12.58 -7.99
C SER A 9 4.90 11.81 -7.62
N ALA A 10 5.07 10.83 -6.73
CA ALA A 10 3.99 9.99 -6.23
C ALA A 10 3.68 10.39 -4.79
N CYS A 11 2.48 10.92 -4.56
CA CYS A 11 1.94 11.07 -3.22
C CYS A 11 1.31 9.74 -2.81
N ILE A 12 1.83 9.15 -1.73
CA ILE A 12 1.29 7.93 -1.14
C ILE A 12 0.52 8.31 0.11
N ALA A 13 -0.80 8.17 0.06
CA ALA A 13 -1.64 8.24 1.25
C ALA A 13 -1.92 6.81 1.73
N CYS A 14 -1.47 6.48 2.94
CA CYS A 14 -1.69 5.18 3.55
C CYS A 14 -2.79 5.31 4.61
N SER A 15 -3.88 4.57 4.42
CA SER A 15 -4.95 4.45 5.42
C SER A 15 -4.83 3.09 6.10
N PHE A 16 -4.43 3.09 7.36
CA PHE A 16 -4.43 1.89 8.19
C PHE A 16 -5.89 1.52 8.49
N GLY A 17 -6.31 0.35 8.02
CA GLY A 17 -7.71 -0.08 8.13
C GLY A 17 -7.96 -0.83 9.44
N ARG A 18 -7.28 -1.95 9.62
CA ARG A 18 -7.50 -2.84 10.77
C ARG A 18 -6.23 -3.59 11.14
N VAL A 19 -5.94 -3.59 12.43
CA VAL A 19 -4.86 -4.38 13.04
C VAL A 19 -5.50 -5.48 13.87
N ARG A 20 -5.04 -6.72 13.70
CA ARG A 20 -5.43 -7.87 14.54
C ARG A 20 -4.18 -8.45 15.17
N VAL A 21 -4.16 -8.52 16.50
CA VAL A 21 -3.06 -9.08 17.28
C VAL A 21 -3.45 -10.46 17.76
N HIS A 22 -2.59 -11.45 17.52
CA HIS A 22 -2.74 -12.84 17.90
C HIS A 22 -1.44 -13.31 18.58
N GLY A 23 -1.31 -13.02 19.88
CA GLY A 23 -0.09 -13.33 20.63
C GLY A 23 1.14 -12.66 20.01
N ASP A 24 2.08 -13.46 19.54
CA ASP A 24 3.29 -13.01 18.85
C ASP A 24 3.12 -12.81 17.35
N ALA A 25 1.91 -12.94 16.80
CA ALA A 25 1.60 -12.62 15.41
C ALA A 25 0.66 -11.41 15.33
N THR A 26 0.83 -10.58 14.30
CA THR A 26 -0.11 -9.50 13.97
C THR A 26 -0.42 -9.53 12.49
N VAL A 27 -1.67 -9.23 12.14
CA VAL A 27 -2.09 -8.99 10.76
C VAL A 27 -2.59 -7.56 10.65
N VAL A 28 -1.92 -6.78 9.82
CA VAL A 28 -2.27 -5.40 9.48
C VAL A 28 -2.86 -5.40 8.09
N THR A 29 -4.06 -4.85 7.97
CA THR A 29 -4.70 -4.62 6.67
C THR A 29 -4.93 -3.13 6.49
N GLY A 30 -4.70 -2.65 5.28
CA GLY A 30 -4.93 -1.25 4.96
C GLY A 30 -5.13 -1.02 3.48
N LYS A 31 -5.31 0.25 3.15
CA LYS A 31 -5.44 0.71 1.77
C LYS A 31 -4.42 1.79 1.51
N THR A 32 -3.81 1.71 0.35
CA THR A 32 -2.85 2.70 -0.13
C THR A 32 -3.42 3.36 -1.35
N HIS A 33 -3.49 4.69 -1.31
CA HIS A 33 -3.88 5.51 -2.44
C HIS A 33 -2.63 6.20 -2.97
N THR A 34 -2.24 5.86 -4.18
CA THR A 34 -1.10 6.46 -4.84
C THR A 34 -1.59 7.29 -6.01
N LYS A 35 -1.23 8.58 -5.98
CA LYS A 35 -1.44 9.51 -7.09
C LYS A 35 -0.09 10.01 -7.57
N GLY A 36 0.09 10.10 -8.87
CA GLY A 36 1.31 10.64 -9.43
C GLY A 36 1.27 10.72 -10.94
N VAL A 37 2.42 11.00 -11.52
CA VAL A 37 2.62 11.02 -12.97
C VAL A 37 3.75 10.04 -13.29
N SER A 38 3.49 9.10 -14.18
CA SER A 38 4.50 8.20 -14.75
C SER A 38 4.46 8.34 -16.27
N ASP A 39 5.61 8.57 -16.90
CA ASP A 39 5.71 8.74 -18.36
C ASP A 39 4.73 9.78 -18.92
N ALA A 40 4.65 10.94 -18.24
CA ALA A 40 3.71 12.03 -18.54
C ALA A 40 2.21 11.67 -18.44
N LYS A 41 1.86 10.47 -17.97
CA LYS A 41 0.47 10.05 -17.74
C LYS A 41 0.13 10.12 -16.26
N PRO A 42 -0.92 10.88 -15.87
CA PRO A 42 -1.39 10.88 -14.51
C PRO A 42 -2.02 9.52 -14.18
N PHE A 43 -1.75 9.03 -12.97
CA PHE A 43 -2.39 7.84 -12.44
C PHE A 43 -2.97 8.11 -11.05
N ASP A 44 -4.09 7.47 -10.79
CA ASP A 44 -4.78 7.42 -9.49
C ASP A 44 -5.08 5.94 -9.24
N LEU A 45 -4.33 5.33 -8.33
CA LEU A 45 -4.40 3.90 -8.05
C LEU A 45 -4.68 3.65 -6.58
N GLN A 46 -5.63 2.75 -6.32
CA GLN A 46 -5.87 2.22 -4.99
C GLN A 46 -5.37 0.79 -4.90
N PHE A 47 -4.74 0.48 -3.78
CA PHE A 47 -4.25 -0.85 -3.44
C PHE A 47 -4.81 -1.23 -2.07
N GLN A 48 -5.08 -2.51 -1.87
CA GLN A 48 -5.23 -3.09 -0.54
C GLN A 48 -3.94 -3.85 -0.21
N PHE A 49 -3.50 -3.73 1.03
CA PHE A 49 -2.36 -4.47 1.53
C PHE A 49 -2.74 -5.28 2.76
N THR A 50 -2.09 -6.43 2.90
CA THR A 50 -2.15 -7.29 4.08
C THR A 50 -0.72 -7.64 4.45
N ASP A 51 -0.29 -7.15 5.61
CA ASP A 51 1.03 -7.40 6.16
C ASP A 51 0.88 -8.25 7.43
N ALA A 52 1.57 -9.38 7.45
CA ALA A 52 1.69 -10.25 8.61
C ALA A 52 3.03 -10.00 9.29
N PHE A 53 3.00 -9.68 10.57
CA PHE A 53 4.17 -9.47 11.41
C PHE A 53 4.26 -10.58 12.45
N VAL A 54 5.49 -10.92 12.84
CA VAL A 54 5.77 -11.76 13.99
C VAL A 54 6.69 -11.04 14.96
N LYS A 55 6.51 -11.30 16.25
CA LYS A 55 7.36 -10.79 17.31
C LYS A 55 8.49 -11.78 17.55
N ASP A 56 9.68 -11.45 17.07
CA ASP A 56 10.89 -12.26 17.26
C ASP A 56 11.92 -11.50 18.10
N GLY A 57 12.32 -12.10 19.22
CA GLY A 57 13.24 -11.48 20.19
C GLY A 57 12.71 -10.15 20.75
N GLY A 58 11.41 -10.03 20.95
CA GLY A 58 10.77 -8.81 21.45
C GLY A 58 10.57 -7.71 20.40
N ARG A 59 10.95 -7.94 19.13
CA ARG A 59 10.81 -6.97 18.04
C ARG A 59 9.82 -7.48 16.98
N TRP A 60 8.93 -6.61 16.53
CA TRP A 60 8.06 -6.93 15.39
C TRP A 60 8.86 -6.94 14.10
N ARG A 61 8.69 -7.98 13.29
CA ARG A 61 9.29 -8.15 11.97
C ARG A 61 8.22 -8.53 10.97
N LEU A 62 8.29 -7.95 9.78
CA LEU A 62 7.42 -8.33 8.67
C LEU A 62 7.77 -9.77 8.25
N LEU A 63 6.80 -10.67 8.37
CA LEU A 63 6.93 -12.06 7.95
C LEU A 63 6.49 -12.23 6.50
N ALA A 64 5.38 -11.60 6.13
CA ALA A 64 4.83 -11.65 4.79
C ALA A 64 4.04 -10.37 4.50
N GLY A 65 4.11 -9.90 3.26
CA GLY A 65 3.29 -8.80 2.76
C GLY A 65 2.63 -9.20 1.45
N HIS A 66 1.37 -8.86 1.29
CA HIS A 66 0.64 -9.02 0.04
C HIS A 66 -0.05 -7.72 -0.33
N VAL A 67 0.09 -7.32 -1.58
CA VAL A 67 -0.54 -6.12 -2.13
C VAL A 67 -1.33 -6.51 -3.36
N SER A 68 -2.59 -6.10 -3.43
CA SER A 68 -3.40 -6.23 -4.63
C SER A 68 -3.99 -4.89 -5.05
N LYS A 69 -4.00 -4.66 -6.37
CA LYS A 69 -4.64 -3.48 -6.96
C LYS A 69 -6.14 -3.60 -6.80
N LEU A 70 -6.76 -2.56 -6.27
CA LEU A 70 -8.21 -2.45 -6.22
C LEU A 70 -8.73 -1.92 -7.55
N PRO A 71 -9.92 -2.37 -8.00
CA PRO A 71 -10.60 -1.72 -9.11
C PRO A 71 -10.89 -0.26 -8.74
N ALA A 72 -10.87 0.62 -9.74
CA ALA A 72 -11.31 2.00 -9.55
C ALA A 72 -12.73 1.97 -8.98
N LYS A 73 -12.99 2.74 -7.91
CA LYS A 73 -14.35 2.89 -7.40
C LYS A 73 -15.18 3.53 -8.53
N GLU A 74 -16.14 2.79 -9.09
CA GLU A 74 -17.23 3.43 -9.84
C GLU A 74 -17.92 4.41 -8.90
N SER A 75 -17.89 5.70 -9.24
CA SER A 75 -18.78 6.65 -8.58
C SER A 75 -20.19 6.31 -9.03
N LYS A 76 -20.95 5.59 -8.20
CA LYS A 76 -22.40 5.61 -8.33
C LYS A 76 -22.85 7.06 -8.15
N ALA A 77 -23.14 7.74 -9.25
CA ALA A 77 -23.94 8.94 -9.25
C ALA A 77 -25.29 8.57 -8.62
N ARG A 78 -25.65 9.28 -7.56
CA ARG A 78 -26.96 9.21 -6.91
C ARG A 78 -27.80 10.38 -7.40
#